data_AF-A0AAW8FT05-F1
#
_entry.id   AF-A0AAW8FT05-F1
#
_cell.length_a   1.000
_cell.length_b   1.000
_cell.length_c   1.000
_cell.angle_alpha   90.00
_cell.angle_beta   90.00
_cell.angle_gamma   90.00
#
_symmetry.space_group_name_H-M   'P 1'
#
loop_
_entity.id
_entity.type
_entity.pdbx_description
1 polymer ?
#
loop_
_entity_poly.entity_id
_entity_poly.type
_entity_poly.pdbx_seq_one_letter_code
_entity_poly.pdbx_strand_id
1 'polypeptide(L)'
;MRVPAGVGSELLPSRADVSGLSEGLADGGETEGREQLTTWLRAGVTTYEDRHDDLAGDATSRLSPHLHFGTLSPVELVHRARRAGGPGAEAFVRQLAWRDFNRQVLAARPAAATADYRTRHDRWRSERDAAEDIGAWKEGRTGYPVIDAAMRQLRHEGWMHNRCRLLTASFLTKTLYVDWRVGARHFLDLLVDGDLANNQLNWQWMAGTGTDTRPHRVLNPVTQAKRYDPDGSYVRRWVPELAALRGPLVHEPWKLRGLDRAALDYPDPIVELPEGLARFKRARGRD
;
A
#
# COMPACT_ATOMS: atom_id res chain seq x y z
N MET A 1 5.72 41.04 -2.58
CA MET A 1 5.71 40.84 -1.11
C MET A 1 7.10 41.10 -0.57
N ARG A 2 7.28 41.91 0.47
CA ARG A 2 8.55 42.02 1.22
C ARG A 2 8.41 41.19 2.49
N VAL A 3 9.29 40.22 2.68
CA VAL A 3 9.35 39.45 3.93
C VAL A 3 9.81 40.39 5.05
N PRO A 4 9.13 40.45 6.21
CA PRO A 4 9.52 41.34 7.31
C PRO A 4 10.93 41.02 7.83
N ALA A 5 11.69 42.06 8.16
CA ALA A 5 13.13 41.98 8.48
C ALA A 5 13.51 41.26 9.79
N GLY A 6 12.59 40.50 10.40
CA GLY A 6 12.84 39.71 11.62
C GLY A 6 12.19 38.33 11.61
N VAL A 7 11.53 37.94 10.51
CA VAL A 7 10.97 36.60 10.37
C VAL A 7 12.03 35.74 9.68
N GLY A 8 12.90 35.14 10.48
CA GLY A 8 13.78 34.07 10.02
C GLY A 8 12.97 32.79 9.82
N SER A 9 13.34 31.98 8.83
CA SER A 9 12.89 30.58 8.80
C SER A 9 13.70 29.78 9.81
N GLU A 10 13.13 28.73 10.37
CA GLU A 10 13.93 27.69 11.02
C GLU A 10 14.98 27.18 10.02
N LEU A 11 16.16 26.79 10.52
CA LEU A 11 17.15 26.14 9.69
C LEU A 11 16.54 24.84 9.16
N LEU A 12 16.74 24.58 7.87
CA LEU A 12 16.38 23.27 7.33
C LEU A 12 17.16 22.21 8.10
N PRO A 13 16.50 21.13 8.57
CA PRO A 13 17.17 20.07 9.28
C PRO A 13 18.25 19.44 8.39
N SER A 14 19.40 19.10 8.97
CA SER A 14 20.37 18.30 8.24
C SER A 14 19.88 16.87 8.13
N ARG A 15 20.38 16.10 7.15
CA ARG A 15 20.07 14.67 7.03
C ARG A 15 20.37 13.89 8.31
N ALA A 16 21.39 14.30 9.07
CA ALA A 16 21.77 13.66 10.33
C ALA A 16 20.77 13.91 11.47
N ASP A 17 19.96 14.97 11.38
CA ASP A 17 18.97 15.34 12.39
C ASP A 17 17.64 14.59 12.22
N VAL A 18 17.46 13.86 11.11
CA VAL A 18 16.25 13.12 10.80
C VAL A 18 16.43 11.65 11.18
N SER A 19 15.80 11.24 12.28
CA SER A 19 15.77 9.85 12.75
C SER A 19 14.51 9.10 12.31
N GLY A 20 14.53 7.76 12.34
CA GLY A 20 13.35 6.94 12.06
C GLY A 20 13.05 6.75 10.57
N LEU A 21 14.02 7.04 9.71
CA LEU A 21 13.90 6.80 8.27
C LEU A 21 13.94 5.29 7.98
N SER A 22 13.16 4.90 6.96
CA SER A 22 13.27 3.59 6.33
C SER A 22 14.69 3.35 5.79
N GLU A 23 15.23 2.16 6.06
CA GLU A 23 16.61 1.80 5.71
C GLU A 23 16.89 1.85 4.20
N GLY A 24 15.95 1.32 3.41
CA GLY A 24 15.96 1.31 1.95
C GLY A 24 15.20 2.46 1.32
N LEU A 25 15.09 3.61 2.01
CA LEU A 25 14.45 4.80 1.45
C LEU A 25 15.16 5.24 0.16
N ALA A 26 14.40 5.38 -0.93
CA ALA A 26 14.96 5.78 -2.22
C ALA A 26 15.53 7.22 -2.18
N ASP A 27 16.53 7.46 -3.02
CA ASP A 27 17.05 8.80 -3.24
C ASP A 27 15.98 9.73 -3.84
N GLY A 28 16.08 11.02 -3.50
CA GLY A 28 15.09 12.03 -3.85
C GLY A 28 15.65 13.18 -4.69
N GLY A 29 14.75 14.03 -5.18
CA GLY A 29 15.09 15.22 -5.94
C GLY A 29 14.70 15.15 -7.42
N GLU A 30 14.85 16.28 -8.11
CA GLU A 30 14.49 16.41 -9.53
C GLU A 30 15.40 15.57 -10.43
N THR A 31 16.70 15.56 -10.18
CA THR A 31 17.67 14.76 -10.97
C THR A 31 17.29 13.29 -10.95
N GLU A 32 17.14 12.71 -9.76
CA GLU A 32 16.75 11.30 -9.57
C GLU A 32 15.41 10.99 -10.26
N GLY A 33 14.40 11.84 -10.04
CA GLY A 33 13.10 11.66 -10.67
C GLY A 33 13.15 11.70 -12.20
N ARG A 34 13.99 12.56 -12.79
CA ARG A 34 14.15 12.65 -14.25
C ARG A 34 14.86 11.43 -14.83
N GLU A 35 15.86 10.91 -14.13
CA GLU A 35 16.57 9.68 -14.51
C GLU A 35 15.64 8.47 -14.44
N GLN A 36 14.90 8.32 -13.35
CA GLN A 36 13.91 7.26 -13.18
C GLN A 36 12.80 7.34 -14.24
N LEU A 37 12.26 8.53 -14.50
CA LEU A 37 11.24 8.73 -15.54
C LEU A 37 11.77 8.33 -16.93
N THR A 38 12.99 8.73 -17.25
CA THR A 38 13.61 8.45 -18.55
C THR A 38 13.82 6.95 -18.74
N THR A 39 14.33 6.27 -17.71
CA THR A 39 14.52 4.81 -17.71
C THR A 39 13.18 4.09 -17.84
N TRP A 40 12.19 4.50 -17.05
CA TRP A 40 10.85 3.93 -17.08
C TRP A 40 10.17 4.05 -18.45
N LEU A 41 10.23 5.22 -19.09
CA LEU A 41 9.61 5.45 -20.39
C LEU A 41 10.30 4.70 -21.54
N ARG A 42 11.59 4.36 -21.42
CA ARG A 42 12.32 3.63 -22.47
C ARG A 42 11.89 2.18 -22.59
N ALA A 43 11.55 1.52 -21.48
CA ALA A 43 11.32 0.07 -21.46
C ALA A 43 10.19 -0.38 -20.52
N GLY A 44 10.04 0.24 -19.36
CA GLY A 44 9.06 -0.20 -18.36
C GLY A 44 7.61 0.04 -18.79
N VAL A 45 7.34 1.21 -19.37
CA VAL A 45 5.98 1.62 -19.76
C VAL A 45 5.34 0.67 -20.79
N THR A 46 6.10 -0.01 -21.64
CA THR A 46 5.54 -0.84 -22.73
C THR A 46 4.83 -2.08 -22.19
N THR A 47 5.32 -2.67 -21.11
CA THR A 47 4.75 -3.88 -20.49
C THR A 47 3.84 -3.58 -19.30
N TYR A 48 3.65 -2.30 -18.98
CA TYR A 48 2.98 -1.88 -17.75
C TYR A 48 1.56 -2.42 -17.61
N GLU A 49 0.72 -2.39 -18.66
CA GLU A 49 -0.67 -2.88 -18.58
C GLU A 49 -0.74 -4.36 -18.15
N ASP A 50 0.22 -5.18 -18.57
CA ASP A 50 0.22 -6.62 -18.27
C ASP A 50 0.95 -6.96 -16.97
N ARG A 51 1.91 -6.13 -16.55
CA ARG A 51 2.88 -6.45 -15.50
C ARG A 51 2.72 -5.64 -14.22
N HIS A 52 1.94 -4.56 -14.21
CA HIS A 52 1.80 -3.66 -13.05
C HIS A 52 1.23 -4.33 -11.78
N ASP A 53 0.71 -5.55 -11.91
CA ASP A 53 0.11 -6.33 -10.83
C ASP A 53 1.05 -7.44 -10.31
N ASP A 54 2.17 -7.73 -11.00
CA ASP A 54 3.17 -8.72 -10.57
C ASP A 54 4.03 -8.16 -9.42
N LEU A 55 3.86 -8.74 -8.23
CA LEU A 55 4.54 -8.29 -7.02
C LEU A 55 6.05 -8.53 -7.08
N ALA A 56 6.49 -9.64 -7.68
CA ALA A 56 7.89 -10.01 -7.72
C ALA A 56 8.65 -9.23 -8.80
N GLY A 57 7.96 -8.92 -9.90
CA GLY A 57 8.51 -8.30 -11.09
C GLY A 57 8.85 -6.81 -10.95
N ASP A 58 8.33 -6.12 -9.94
CA ASP A 58 8.58 -4.69 -9.67
C ASP A 58 8.41 -3.80 -10.91
N ALA A 59 7.42 -4.13 -11.74
CA ALA A 59 7.21 -3.53 -13.06
C ALA A 59 6.36 -2.25 -12.98
N THR A 60 6.66 -1.37 -12.02
CA THR A 60 5.99 -0.08 -11.87
C THR A 60 6.97 1.07 -11.95
N SER A 61 6.48 2.27 -12.24
CA SER A 61 7.34 3.43 -12.43
C SER A 61 8.14 3.86 -11.19
N ARG A 62 7.66 3.52 -9.99
CA ARG A 62 8.14 4.05 -8.69
C ARG A 62 8.22 5.60 -8.60
N LEU A 63 7.55 6.33 -9.50
CA LEU A 63 7.57 7.80 -9.57
C LEU A 63 6.65 8.52 -8.56
N SER A 64 5.92 7.77 -7.72
CA SER A 64 4.96 8.36 -6.77
C SER A 64 5.57 9.37 -5.78
N PRO A 65 6.81 9.20 -5.26
CA PRO A 65 7.41 10.18 -4.35
C PRO A 65 7.74 11.48 -5.08
N HIS A 66 8.27 11.39 -6.31
CA HIS A 66 8.57 12.55 -7.15
C HIS A 66 7.32 13.34 -7.54
N LEU A 67 6.20 12.65 -7.77
CA LEU A 67 4.89 13.27 -8.01
C LEU A 67 4.29 13.92 -6.76
N HIS A 68 4.63 13.42 -5.57
CA HIS A 68 4.21 13.97 -4.28
C HIS A 68 4.98 15.27 -3.96
N PHE A 69 6.30 15.23 -4.05
CA PHE A 69 7.18 16.38 -3.80
C PHE A 69 7.25 17.39 -4.95
N GLY A 70 6.60 17.11 -6.08
CA GLY A 70 6.54 18.01 -7.22
C GLY A 70 7.87 18.12 -7.99
N THR A 71 8.79 17.19 -7.79
CA THR A 71 10.04 17.12 -8.55
C THR A 71 9.83 16.63 -9.98
N LEU A 72 8.62 16.10 -10.27
CA LEU A 72 8.14 15.80 -11.62
C LEU A 72 6.73 16.35 -11.81
N SER A 73 6.45 16.88 -13.01
CA SER A 73 5.13 17.36 -13.39
C SER A 73 4.23 16.21 -13.88
N PRO A 74 3.03 16.00 -13.34
CA PRO A 74 2.10 14.98 -13.84
C PRO A 74 1.68 15.25 -15.29
N VAL A 75 1.55 16.52 -15.69
CA VAL A 75 1.20 16.91 -17.06
C VAL A 75 2.33 16.54 -18.04
N GLU A 76 3.58 16.75 -17.63
CA GLU A 76 4.74 16.31 -18.42
C GLU A 76 4.74 14.79 -18.60
N LEU A 77 4.50 14.03 -17.53
CA LEU A 77 4.41 12.57 -17.56
C LEU A 77 3.33 12.10 -18.54
N VAL A 78 2.14 12.71 -18.53
CA VAL A 78 1.06 12.39 -19.50
C VAL A 78 1.51 12.64 -20.94
N HIS A 79 2.10 13.81 -21.23
CA HIS A 79 2.55 14.12 -22.59
C HIS A 79 3.68 13.20 -23.06
N ARG A 80 4.62 12.84 -22.18
CA ARG A 80 5.71 11.92 -22.51
C ARG A 80 5.21 10.49 -22.69
N ALA A 81 4.32 10.00 -21.82
CA ALA A 81 3.72 8.67 -21.96
C ALA A 81 2.89 8.55 -23.25
N ARG A 82 2.04 9.53 -23.56
CA ARG A 82 1.26 9.53 -24.82
C ARG A 82 2.13 9.59 -26.07
N ARG A 83 3.28 10.26 -26.01
CA ARG A 83 4.27 10.22 -27.10
C ARG A 83 4.92 8.85 -27.28
N ALA A 84 5.17 8.12 -26.19
CA ALA A 84 5.64 6.73 -26.26
C ALA A 84 4.55 5.81 -26.85
N GLY A 85 3.29 6.04 -26.46
CA GLY A 85 2.12 5.35 -27.00
C GLY A 85 1.99 3.89 -26.52
N GLY A 86 0.90 3.25 -26.94
CA GLY A 86 0.60 1.85 -26.64
C GLY A 86 -0.18 1.60 -25.34
N PRO A 87 -0.63 0.34 -25.11
CA PRO A 87 -1.52 0.00 -24.00
C PRO A 87 -0.95 0.33 -22.63
N GLY A 88 0.34 0.05 -22.39
CA GLY A 88 0.98 0.35 -21.12
C GLY A 88 1.15 1.85 -20.84
N ALA A 89 1.28 2.69 -21.87
CA ALA A 89 1.27 4.14 -21.70
C ALA A 89 -0.11 4.67 -21.30
N GLU A 90 -1.18 4.19 -21.95
CA GLU A 90 -2.56 4.56 -21.59
C GLU A 90 -2.92 4.07 -20.18
N ALA A 91 -2.47 2.88 -19.82
CA ALA A 91 -2.59 2.33 -18.48
C ALA A 91 -1.92 3.21 -17.42
N PHE A 92 -0.71 3.70 -17.70
CA PHE A 92 0.01 4.61 -16.83
C PHE A 92 -0.70 5.97 -16.71
N VAL A 93 -1.18 6.53 -17.82
CA VAL A 93 -1.98 7.78 -17.83
C VAL A 93 -3.25 7.63 -17.00
N ARG A 94 -3.93 6.47 -17.06
CA ARG A 94 -5.10 6.17 -16.22
C ARG A 94 -4.77 6.17 -14.73
N GLN A 95 -3.56 5.76 -14.33
CA GLN A 95 -3.13 5.88 -12.92
C GLN A 95 -2.88 7.33 -12.50
N LEU A 96 -2.35 8.17 -13.40
CA LEU A 96 -2.24 9.62 -13.14
C LEU A 96 -3.63 10.27 -13.02
N ALA A 97 -4.60 9.82 -13.80
CA ALA A 97 -5.99 10.26 -13.67
C ALA A 97 -6.59 9.87 -12.31
N TRP A 98 -6.27 8.69 -11.77
CA TRP A 98 -6.66 8.29 -10.41
C TRP A 98 -6.10 9.21 -9.33
N ARG A 99 -4.83 9.63 -9.46
CA ARG A 99 -4.22 10.62 -8.56
C ARG A 99 -5.02 11.92 -8.54
N ASP A 100 -5.36 12.44 -9.71
CA ASP A 100 -6.08 13.71 -9.83
C ASP A 100 -7.55 13.58 -9.42
N PHE A 101 -8.18 12.44 -9.70
CA PHE A 101 -9.53 12.13 -9.21
C PHE A 101 -9.59 12.20 -7.68
N ASN A 102 -8.65 11.57 -6.98
CA ASN A 102 -8.61 11.61 -5.51
C ASN A 102 -8.44 13.06 -4.99
N ARG A 103 -7.57 13.84 -5.62
CA ARG A 103 -7.40 15.26 -5.26
C ARG A 103 -8.66 16.09 -5.48
N GLN A 104 -9.36 15.87 -6.60
CA GLN A 104 -10.63 16.55 -6.90
C GLN A 104 -11.73 16.17 -5.91
N VAL A 105 -11.85 14.87 -5.57
CA VAL A 105 -12.83 14.39 -4.58
C VAL A 105 -12.55 15.03 -3.23
N LEU A 106 -11.29 15.02 -2.76
CA LEU A 106 -10.96 15.62 -1.47
C LEU A 106 -11.20 17.13 -1.45
N ALA A 107 -10.85 17.85 -2.53
CA ALA A 107 -11.13 19.26 -2.65
C ALA A 107 -12.64 19.58 -2.59
N ALA A 108 -13.47 18.77 -3.25
CA ALA A 108 -14.92 18.93 -3.22
C ALA A 108 -15.56 18.46 -1.90
N ARG A 109 -14.89 17.56 -1.15
CA ARG A 109 -15.39 16.92 0.08
C ARG A 109 -14.29 16.84 1.15
N PRO A 110 -13.85 17.97 1.72
CA PRO A 110 -12.71 17.98 2.66
C PRO A 110 -12.92 17.10 3.90
N ALA A 111 -14.17 16.94 4.35
CA ALA A 111 -14.51 16.05 5.46
C ALA A 111 -14.09 14.59 5.23
N ALA A 112 -13.95 14.14 3.97
CA ALA A 112 -13.45 12.82 3.64
C ALA A 112 -11.98 12.59 4.08
N ALA A 113 -11.24 13.63 4.48
CA ALA A 113 -9.93 13.45 5.10
C ALA A 113 -9.98 12.75 6.46
N THR A 114 -11.08 12.90 7.21
CA THR A 114 -11.20 12.41 8.60
C THR A 114 -12.49 11.66 8.87
N ALA A 115 -13.53 11.82 8.05
CA ALA A 115 -14.81 11.16 8.16
C ALA A 115 -15.05 10.19 7.00
N ASP A 116 -15.95 9.24 7.19
CA ASP A 116 -16.37 8.34 6.13
C ASP A 116 -17.12 9.13 5.05
N TYR A 117 -16.65 9.06 3.81
CA TYR A 117 -17.31 9.72 2.68
C TYR A 117 -18.74 9.21 2.48
N ARG A 118 -18.92 7.89 2.62
CA ARG A 118 -20.20 7.21 2.68
C ARG A 118 -20.29 6.42 3.97
N THR A 119 -20.92 7.01 4.97
CA THR A 119 -21.20 6.31 6.23
C THR A 119 -22.08 5.09 5.96
N ARG A 120 -21.77 4.01 6.66
CA ARG A 120 -22.53 2.76 6.63
C ARG A 120 -22.87 2.28 8.03
N HIS A 121 -22.74 3.20 9.01
CA HIS A 121 -22.87 2.91 10.43
C HIS A 121 -21.95 1.76 10.88
N ASP A 122 -20.75 1.71 10.30
CA ASP A 122 -19.71 0.77 10.69
C ASP A 122 -19.43 0.85 12.18
N ARG A 123 -19.44 -0.31 12.84
CA ARG A 123 -19.05 -0.45 14.24
C ARG A 123 -17.66 -1.07 14.31
N TRP A 124 -16.67 -0.29 13.89
CA TRP A 124 -15.27 -0.71 13.91
C TRP A 124 -14.86 -1.24 15.29
N ARG A 125 -14.00 -2.25 15.32
CA ARG A 125 -13.34 -2.63 16.59
C ARG A 125 -12.52 -1.45 17.09
N SER A 126 -12.59 -1.20 18.39
CA SER A 126 -11.79 -0.14 18.99
C SER A 126 -10.30 -0.46 18.89
N GLU A 127 -9.44 0.56 18.87
CA GLU A 127 -7.98 0.34 18.87
C GLU A 127 -7.52 -0.44 20.10
N ARG A 128 -8.27 -0.36 21.21
CA ARG A 128 -8.01 -1.14 22.42
C ARG A 128 -8.35 -2.63 22.21
N ASP A 129 -9.52 -2.94 21.68
CA ASP A 129 -9.97 -4.33 21.49
C ASP A 129 -9.23 -5.04 20.34
N ALA A 130 -8.61 -4.28 19.45
CA ALA A 130 -7.81 -4.78 18.34
C ALA A 130 -6.32 -4.50 18.48
N ALA A 131 -5.84 -4.14 19.68
CA ALA A 131 -4.46 -3.70 19.89
C ALA A 131 -3.43 -4.74 19.41
N GLU A 132 -3.63 -6.01 19.75
CA GLU A 132 -2.76 -7.12 19.35
C GLU A 132 -2.78 -7.33 17.82
N ASP A 133 -3.97 -7.39 17.22
CA ASP A 133 -4.15 -7.54 15.77
C ASP A 133 -3.52 -6.37 14.98
N ILE A 134 -3.68 -5.15 15.48
CA ILE A 134 -3.08 -3.94 14.90
C ILE A 134 -1.56 -4.00 15.03
N GLY A 135 -1.03 -4.43 16.17
CA GLY A 135 0.40 -4.61 16.39
C GLY A 135 1.00 -5.62 15.41
N ALA A 136 0.41 -6.82 15.33
CA ALA A 136 0.81 -7.86 14.41
C ALA A 136 0.76 -7.40 12.94
N TRP A 137 -0.29 -6.65 12.57
CA TRP A 137 -0.39 -6.05 11.23
C TRP A 137 0.71 -5.02 10.95
N LYS A 138 0.95 -4.07 11.85
CA LYS A 138 2.02 -3.06 11.70
C LYS A 138 3.40 -3.70 11.61
N GLU A 139 3.65 -4.77 12.34
CA GLU A 139 4.92 -5.48 12.39
C GLU A 139 5.14 -6.47 11.24
N GLY A 140 4.08 -6.81 10.49
CA GLY A 140 4.16 -7.87 9.49
C GLY A 140 4.39 -9.24 10.13
N ARG A 141 3.57 -9.56 11.14
CA ARG A 141 3.53 -10.85 11.86
C ARG A 141 2.10 -11.39 11.99
N THR A 142 1.27 -11.16 10.98
CA THR A 142 -0.12 -11.61 10.93
C THR A 142 -0.27 -13.11 10.69
N GLY A 143 0.81 -13.79 10.27
CA GLY A 143 0.78 -15.18 9.85
C GLY A 143 0.27 -15.36 8.41
N TYR A 144 -0.03 -14.27 7.70
CA TYR A 144 -0.35 -14.26 6.27
C TYR A 144 0.82 -13.69 5.45
N PRO A 145 1.62 -14.54 4.76
CA PRO A 145 2.92 -14.15 4.22
C PRO A 145 2.91 -12.96 3.26
N VAL A 146 1.88 -12.82 2.41
CA VAL A 146 1.77 -11.67 1.50
C VAL A 146 1.48 -10.35 2.24
N ILE A 147 0.73 -10.41 3.34
CA ILE A 147 0.44 -9.23 4.19
C ILE A 147 1.70 -8.87 4.96
N ASP A 148 2.38 -9.86 5.51
CA ASP A 148 3.60 -9.67 6.29
C ASP A 148 4.75 -9.14 5.42
N ALA A 149 4.93 -9.70 4.23
CA ALA A 149 5.86 -9.21 3.22
C ALA A 149 5.60 -7.74 2.87
N ALA A 150 4.33 -7.39 2.64
CA ALA A 150 3.94 -6.02 2.32
C ALA A 150 4.26 -5.03 3.43
N MET A 151 3.92 -5.35 4.68
CA MET A 151 4.15 -4.47 5.82
C MET A 151 5.64 -4.31 6.12
N ARG A 152 6.45 -5.36 5.88
CA ARG A 152 7.91 -5.29 5.97
C ARG A 152 8.53 -4.48 4.83
N GLN A 153 8.02 -4.60 3.60
CA GLN A 153 8.42 -3.73 2.50
C GLN A 153 8.16 -2.26 2.84
N LEU A 154 6.96 -1.92 3.33
CA LEU A 154 6.62 -0.55 3.72
C LEU A 154 7.62 0.01 4.73
N ARG A 155 7.94 -0.76 5.77
CA ARG A 155 8.86 -0.33 6.82
C ARG A 155 10.28 -0.14 6.27
N HIS A 156 10.73 -1.05 5.42
CA HIS A 156 12.11 -1.03 4.90
C HIS A 156 12.31 0.01 3.79
N GLU A 157 11.41 0.11 2.81
CA GLU A 157 11.57 1.01 1.65
C GLU A 157 10.91 2.39 1.85
N GLY A 158 10.06 2.54 2.87
CA GLY A 158 9.16 3.70 2.94
C GLY A 158 8.18 3.74 1.76
N TRP A 159 8.02 2.63 1.06
CA TRP A 159 7.20 2.48 -0.13
C TRP A 159 6.59 1.08 -0.15
N MET A 160 5.42 0.94 -0.77
CA MET A 160 4.77 -0.36 -0.91
C MET A 160 4.12 -0.45 -2.29
N HIS A 161 4.22 -1.63 -2.92
CA HIS A 161 3.54 -1.89 -4.19
C HIS A 161 2.02 -1.68 -4.06
N ASN A 162 1.39 -1.06 -5.07
CA ASN A 162 -0.03 -0.68 -4.98
C ASN A 162 -0.95 -1.88 -4.69
N ARG A 163 -0.71 -3.02 -5.33
CA ARG A 163 -1.47 -4.26 -5.04
C ARG A 163 -1.36 -4.67 -3.57
N CYS A 164 -0.17 -4.57 -2.99
CA CYS A 164 0.06 -4.85 -1.57
C CYS A 164 -0.66 -3.85 -0.66
N ARG A 165 -0.73 -2.56 -1.02
CA ARG A 165 -1.54 -1.56 -0.30
C ARG A 165 -3.01 -1.95 -0.25
N LEU A 166 -3.57 -2.40 -1.36
CA LEU A 166 -4.96 -2.87 -1.42
C LEU A 166 -5.19 -4.13 -0.55
N LEU A 167 -4.25 -5.07 -0.57
CA LEU A 167 -4.33 -6.31 0.22
C LEU A 167 -4.26 -6.05 1.71
N THR A 168 -3.26 -5.29 2.16
CA THR A 168 -3.06 -4.93 3.57
C THR A 168 -4.22 -4.08 4.09
N ALA A 169 -4.74 -3.14 3.29
CA ALA A 169 -5.92 -2.36 3.64
C ALA A 169 -7.20 -3.20 3.72
N SER A 170 -7.40 -4.14 2.76
CA SER A 170 -8.50 -5.11 2.84
C SER A 170 -8.38 -5.97 4.10
N PHE A 171 -7.17 -6.45 4.42
CA PHE A 171 -6.95 -7.32 5.56
C PHE A 171 -7.29 -6.59 6.86
N LEU A 172 -6.81 -5.37 7.04
CA LEU A 172 -7.12 -4.56 8.22
C LEU A 172 -8.63 -4.23 8.34
N THR A 173 -9.24 -3.72 7.27
CA THR A 173 -10.61 -3.18 7.32
C THR A 173 -11.70 -4.23 7.16
N LYS A 174 -11.42 -5.35 6.48
CA LYS A 174 -12.40 -6.39 6.17
C LYS A 174 -12.15 -7.71 6.89
N THR A 175 -10.91 -8.07 7.18
CA THR A 175 -10.61 -9.33 7.89
C THR A 175 -10.51 -9.09 9.39
N LEU A 176 -9.66 -8.15 9.80
CA LEU A 176 -9.51 -7.77 11.21
C LEU A 176 -10.66 -6.89 11.70
N TYR A 177 -11.32 -6.20 10.76
CA TYR A 177 -12.43 -5.27 10.98
C TYR A 177 -12.08 -4.11 11.91
N VAL A 178 -10.93 -3.49 11.63
CA VAL A 178 -10.40 -2.30 12.30
C VAL A 178 -10.69 -1.05 11.46
N ASP A 179 -10.88 0.10 12.14
CA ASP A 179 -11.08 1.39 11.48
C ASP A 179 -9.93 1.70 10.51
N TRP A 180 -10.28 2.05 9.28
CA TRP A 180 -9.35 2.38 8.21
C TRP A 180 -8.40 3.54 8.59
N ARG A 181 -8.82 4.44 9.47
CA ARG A 181 -7.98 5.56 9.95
C ARG A 181 -6.73 5.09 10.67
N VAL A 182 -6.77 3.93 11.32
CA VAL A 182 -5.60 3.34 12.01
C VAL A 182 -4.51 3.01 10.98
N GLY A 183 -4.90 2.31 9.91
CA GLY A 183 -4.00 1.96 8.83
C GLY A 183 -3.55 3.18 8.03
N ALA A 184 -4.46 4.12 7.80
CA ALA A 184 -4.16 5.35 7.07
C ALA A 184 -3.12 6.22 7.77
N ARG A 185 -3.20 6.39 9.10
CA ARG A 185 -2.16 7.07 9.88
C ARG A 185 -0.82 6.34 9.78
N HIS A 186 -0.83 5.02 9.99
CA HIS A 186 0.39 4.22 9.92
C HIS A 186 1.07 4.29 8.54
N PHE A 187 0.28 4.35 7.46
CA PHE A 187 0.80 4.55 6.12
C PHE A 187 1.42 5.94 5.94
N LEU A 188 0.79 7.01 6.46
CA LEU A 188 1.37 8.35 6.38
C LEU A 188 2.65 8.50 7.21
N ASP A 189 2.80 7.73 8.30
CA ASP A 189 4.01 7.75 9.12
C ASP A 189 5.24 7.14 8.40
N LEU A 190 5.03 6.30 7.37
CA LEU A 190 6.09 5.54 6.70
C LEU A 190 6.23 5.83 5.20
N LEU A 191 5.15 6.16 4.50
CA LEU A 191 5.17 6.33 3.05
C LEU A 191 5.88 7.62 2.65
N VAL A 192 6.96 7.48 1.88
CA VAL A 192 7.64 8.59 1.21
C VAL A 192 6.75 9.26 0.15
N ASP A 193 5.71 8.56 -0.33
CA ASP A 193 4.68 9.08 -1.23
C ASP A 193 3.35 9.37 -0.53
N GLY A 194 3.39 9.61 0.79
CA GLY A 194 2.25 9.88 1.67
C GLY A 194 1.44 11.14 1.31
N ASP A 195 0.63 11.06 0.26
CA ASP A 195 -0.31 12.11 -0.15
C ASP A 195 -1.68 11.91 0.54
N LEU A 196 -2.13 12.92 1.30
CA LEU A 196 -3.37 12.84 2.08
C LEU A 196 -4.58 12.45 1.21
N ALA A 197 -4.74 13.03 0.02
CA ALA A 197 -5.90 12.75 -0.83
C ALA A 197 -5.89 11.31 -1.32
N ASN A 198 -4.74 10.86 -1.83
CA ASN A 198 -4.60 9.50 -2.33
C ASN A 198 -4.67 8.47 -1.21
N ASN A 199 -4.02 8.71 -0.07
CA ASN A 199 -4.04 7.79 1.04
C ASN A 199 -5.46 7.63 1.61
N GLN A 200 -6.12 8.72 2.02
CA GLN A 200 -7.43 8.62 2.67
C GLN A 200 -8.50 8.02 1.75
N LEU A 201 -8.52 8.38 0.47
CA LEU A 201 -9.55 7.91 -0.45
C LEU A 201 -9.32 6.47 -0.91
N ASN A 202 -8.07 6.00 -1.03
CA ASN A 202 -7.80 4.59 -1.28
C ASN A 202 -8.12 3.71 -0.04
N TRP A 203 -7.82 4.19 1.17
CA TRP A 203 -8.23 3.51 2.40
C TRP A 203 -9.75 3.37 2.49
N GLN A 204 -10.49 4.44 2.20
CA GLN A 204 -11.95 4.40 2.18
C GLN A 204 -12.52 3.52 1.06
N TRP A 205 -11.91 3.53 -0.12
CA TRP A 205 -12.28 2.64 -1.22
C TRP A 205 -12.16 1.17 -0.79
N MET A 206 -11.06 0.82 -0.11
CA MET A 206 -10.87 -0.53 0.43
C MET A 206 -11.80 -0.84 1.61
N ALA A 207 -12.06 0.13 2.48
CA ALA A 207 -12.96 -0.01 3.62
C ALA A 207 -14.45 -0.08 3.23
N GLY A 208 -14.82 0.23 1.99
CA GLY A 208 -16.21 0.30 1.53
C GLY A 208 -16.97 1.51 2.09
N THR A 209 -16.24 2.55 2.49
CA THR A 209 -16.75 3.84 2.98
C THR A 209 -16.48 4.98 1.99
N GLY A 210 -15.93 4.65 0.81
CA GLY A 210 -15.47 5.61 -0.19
C GLY A 210 -16.34 5.67 -1.43
N THR A 211 -15.67 5.95 -2.56
CA THR A 211 -16.29 6.08 -3.89
C THR A 211 -16.56 4.73 -4.57
N ASP A 212 -16.24 3.62 -3.91
CA ASP A 212 -16.31 2.28 -4.46
C ASP A 212 -17.75 1.85 -4.85
N THR A 213 -17.82 0.95 -5.83
CA THR A 213 -19.08 0.36 -6.32
C THR A 213 -19.36 -1.03 -5.74
N ARG A 214 -18.42 -1.59 -4.96
CA ARG A 214 -18.50 -2.95 -4.39
C ARG A 214 -18.05 -2.93 -2.91
N PRO A 215 -18.80 -2.28 -2.02
CA PRO A 215 -18.38 -1.93 -0.65
C PRO A 215 -18.20 -3.13 0.28
N HIS A 216 -18.66 -4.29 -0.15
CA HIS A 216 -18.62 -5.52 0.62
C HIS A 216 -17.66 -6.56 0.05
N ARG A 217 -16.85 -6.20 -0.95
CA ARG A 217 -15.84 -7.12 -1.49
C ARG A 217 -14.72 -7.31 -0.46
N VAL A 218 -14.57 -8.54 0.02
CA VAL A 218 -13.44 -8.96 0.87
C VAL A 218 -12.40 -9.64 -0.02
N LEU A 219 -11.14 -9.23 0.08
CA LEU A 219 -10.06 -9.89 -0.66
C LEU A 219 -9.51 -11.06 0.17
N ASN A 220 -9.46 -12.25 -0.41
CA ASN A 220 -8.77 -13.39 0.20
C ASN A 220 -7.25 -13.23 -0.04
N PRO A 221 -6.43 -13.04 1.02
CA PRO A 221 -5.00 -12.79 0.87
C PRO A 221 -4.27 -13.96 0.16
N VAL A 222 -4.64 -15.20 0.44
CA VAL A 222 -4.02 -16.39 -0.17
C VAL A 222 -4.32 -16.46 -1.67
N THR A 223 -5.57 -16.23 -2.06
CA THR A 223 -5.95 -16.23 -3.49
C THR A 223 -5.24 -15.11 -4.25
N GLN A 224 -5.06 -13.96 -3.63
CA GLN A 224 -4.37 -12.83 -4.24
C GLN A 224 -2.86 -13.09 -4.34
N ALA A 225 -2.26 -13.66 -3.31
CA ALA A 225 -0.83 -14.04 -3.32
C ALA A 225 -0.53 -15.06 -4.42
N LYS A 226 -1.32 -16.13 -4.53
CA LYS A 226 -1.16 -17.14 -5.61
C LYS A 226 -1.34 -16.57 -7.01
N ARG A 227 -2.09 -15.48 -7.17
CA ARG A 227 -2.32 -14.83 -8.46
C ARG A 227 -1.19 -13.86 -8.84
N TYR A 228 -0.70 -13.09 -7.88
CA TYR A 228 0.19 -11.94 -8.13
C TYR A 228 1.64 -12.17 -7.68
N ASP A 229 1.90 -13.25 -6.96
CA ASP A 229 3.22 -13.77 -6.59
C ASP A 229 3.20 -15.32 -6.69
N PRO A 230 2.93 -15.89 -7.89
CA PRO A 230 2.66 -17.32 -8.05
C PRO A 230 3.79 -18.22 -7.52
N ASP A 231 5.03 -17.78 -7.70
CA ASP A 231 6.21 -18.52 -7.25
C ASP A 231 6.55 -18.24 -5.79
N GLY A 232 6.05 -17.15 -5.20
CA GLY A 232 6.36 -16.71 -3.84
C GLY A 232 7.63 -15.87 -3.71
N SER A 233 8.16 -15.36 -4.83
CA SER A 233 9.41 -14.61 -4.88
C SER A 233 9.33 -13.30 -4.11
N TYR A 234 8.18 -12.62 -4.14
CA TYR A 234 7.95 -11.41 -3.36
C TYR A 234 7.91 -11.73 -1.86
N VAL A 235 7.17 -12.79 -1.46
CA VAL A 235 7.10 -13.20 -0.06
C VAL A 235 8.48 -13.54 0.49
N ARG A 236 9.27 -14.37 -0.21
CA ARG A 236 10.60 -14.76 0.28
C ARG A 236 11.59 -13.59 0.37
N ARG A 237 11.42 -12.57 -0.46
CA ARG A 237 12.25 -11.36 -0.40
C ARG A 237 12.07 -10.61 0.92
N TRP A 238 10.83 -10.52 1.40
CA TRP A 238 10.47 -9.70 2.56
C TRP A 238 10.23 -10.49 3.84
N VAL A 239 10.07 -11.81 3.75
CA VAL A 239 9.88 -12.73 4.87
C VAL A 239 10.98 -13.80 4.79
N PRO A 240 12.22 -13.45 5.16
CA PRO A 240 13.39 -14.31 4.97
C PRO A 240 13.30 -15.65 5.73
N GLU A 241 12.55 -15.70 6.84
CA GLU A 241 12.28 -16.95 7.56
C GLU A 241 11.49 -17.98 6.73
N LEU A 242 10.82 -17.55 5.65
CA LEU A 242 10.13 -18.42 4.69
C LEU A 242 10.93 -18.69 3.40
N ALA A 243 12.17 -18.19 3.30
CA ALA A 243 12.97 -18.27 2.06
C ALA A 243 13.24 -19.70 1.57
N ALA A 244 13.31 -20.67 2.49
CA ALA A 244 13.55 -22.07 2.13
C ALA A 244 12.30 -22.78 1.55
N LEU A 245 11.09 -22.27 1.80
CA LEU A 245 9.86 -22.90 1.35
C LEU A 245 9.66 -22.70 -0.14
N ARG A 246 9.81 -23.76 -0.94
CA ARG A 246 9.62 -23.69 -2.40
C ARG A 246 8.14 -23.80 -2.80
N GLY A 247 7.83 -23.21 -3.95
CA GLY A 247 6.50 -23.29 -4.55
C GLY A 247 5.40 -22.58 -3.75
N PRO A 248 4.13 -22.89 -4.02
CA PRO A 248 2.99 -22.13 -3.53
C PRO A 248 2.71 -22.30 -2.03
N LEU A 249 3.37 -23.26 -1.36
CA LEU A 249 3.21 -23.49 0.08
C LEU A 249 3.73 -22.33 0.93
N VAL A 250 4.64 -21.51 0.38
CA VAL A 250 5.12 -20.28 1.02
C VAL A 250 4.00 -19.30 1.35
N HIS A 251 2.84 -19.39 0.66
CA HIS A 251 1.66 -18.56 0.93
C HIS A 251 0.74 -19.12 2.01
N GLU A 252 0.96 -20.37 2.43
CA GLU A 252 0.15 -21.09 3.42
C GLU A 252 1.03 -21.94 4.36
N PRO A 253 2.04 -21.35 5.05
CA PRO A 253 3.00 -22.12 5.86
C PRO A 253 2.33 -22.90 7.00
N TRP A 254 1.17 -22.45 7.49
CA TRP A 254 0.36 -23.16 8.49
C TRP A 254 -0.21 -24.51 8.00
N LYS A 255 -0.15 -24.80 6.69
CA LYS A 255 -0.52 -26.11 6.14
C LYS A 255 0.60 -27.15 6.23
N LEU A 256 1.83 -26.73 6.56
CA LEU A 256 2.93 -27.67 6.83
C LEU A 256 2.63 -28.50 8.08
N ARG A 257 3.30 -29.65 8.20
CA ARG A 257 3.03 -30.64 9.25
C ARG A 257 4.35 -31.12 9.87
N GLY A 258 4.28 -31.58 11.12
CA GLY A 258 5.42 -32.19 11.81
C GLY A 258 6.64 -31.28 11.87
N LEU A 259 7.81 -31.85 11.59
CA LEU A 259 9.11 -31.17 11.70
C LEU A 259 9.24 -29.98 10.74
N ASP A 260 8.63 -30.05 9.54
CA ASP A 260 8.69 -28.96 8.56
C ASP A 260 8.02 -27.68 9.08
N ARG A 261 6.91 -27.79 9.81
CA ARG A 261 6.25 -26.63 10.44
C ARG A 261 7.02 -26.15 11.67
N ALA A 262 7.52 -27.10 12.47
CA ALA A 262 8.24 -26.80 13.72
C ALA A 262 9.59 -26.11 13.47
N ALA A 263 10.19 -26.33 12.31
CA ALA A 263 11.45 -25.68 11.90
C ALA A 263 11.28 -24.21 11.44
N LEU A 264 10.04 -23.72 11.27
CA LEU A 264 9.78 -22.35 10.82
C LEU A 264 9.54 -21.41 12.00
N ASP A 265 10.39 -20.39 12.12
CA ASP A 265 10.19 -19.25 13.01
C ASP A 265 9.25 -18.22 12.36
N TYR A 266 8.01 -18.64 12.10
CA TYR A 266 6.97 -17.81 11.50
C TYR A 266 5.64 -18.04 12.23
N PRO A 267 4.88 -16.97 12.57
CA PRO A 267 3.66 -17.10 13.38
C PRO A 267 2.54 -17.83 12.64
N ASP A 268 1.65 -18.46 13.40
CA ASP A 268 0.38 -18.93 12.88
C ASP A 268 -0.55 -17.74 12.56
N PRO A 269 -1.54 -17.91 11.67
CA PRO A 269 -2.52 -16.86 11.36
C PRO A 269 -3.21 -16.30 12.60
N ILE A 270 -3.17 -14.97 12.77
CA ILE A 270 -3.83 -14.28 13.90
C ILE A 270 -5.37 -14.37 13.85
N VAL A 271 -5.92 -14.75 12.70
CA VAL A 271 -7.34 -14.98 12.49
C VAL A 271 -7.55 -15.94 11.34
N GLU A 272 -8.50 -16.86 11.47
CA GLU A 272 -8.92 -17.72 10.37
C GLU A 272 -9.78 -16.95 9.36
N LEU A 273 -9.56 -17.15 8.05
CA LEU A 273 -10.30 -16.42 7.01
C LEU A 273 -11.83 -16.53 7.11
N PRO A 274 -12.42 -17.72 7.42
CA PRO A 274 -13.86 -17.83 7.64
C PRO A 274 -14.35 -16.99 8.83
N GLU A 275 -13.56 -16.92 9.91
CA GLU A 275 -13.89 -16.14 11.09
C GLU A 275 -13.86 -14.64 10.78
N GLY A 276 -12.81 -14.17 10.09
CA GLY A 276 -12.71 -12.77 9.66
C GLY A 276 -13.86 -12.36 8.73
N LEU A 277 -14.25 -13.23 7.79
CA LEU A 277 -15.41 -12.98 6.94
C LEU A 277 -16.72 -12.91 7.74
N ALA A 278 -16.92 -13.82 8.69
CA ALA A 278 -18.09 -13.82 9.56
C ALA A 278 -18.14 -12.57 10.44
N ARG A 279 -16.98 -12.13 10.96
CA ARG A 279 -16.84 -10.87 11.72
C ARG A 279 -17.29 -9.67 10.88
N PHE A 280 -16.84 -9.57 9.63
CA PHE A 280 -17.25 -8.50 8.71
C PHE A 280 -18.76 -8.53 8.40
N LYS A 281 -19.33 -9.71 8.15
CA LYS A 281 -20.77 -9.85 7.87
C LYS A 281 -21.62 -9.43 9.07
N ARG A 282 -21.32 -9.93 10.27
CA ARG A 282 -21.99 -9.55 11.52
C ARG A 282 -21.99 -8.06 11.73
N ALA A 283 -20.82 -7.43 11.64
CA ALA A 283 -20.69 -6.01 11.92
C ALA A 283 -21.39 -5.11 10.88
N ARG A 284 -21.64 -5.63 9.67
CA ARG A 284 -22.43 -4.95 8.62
C ARG A 284 -23.90 -5.36 8.59
N GLY A 285 -24.37 -6.18 9.53
CA GLY A 285 -25.75 -6.68 9.56
C GLY A 285 -26.10 -7.51 8.33
N ARG A 286 -25.20 -8.39 7.88
CA ARG A 286 -25.33 -9.20 6.66
C ARG A 286 -25.26 -10.71 6.91
N ASP A 287 -25.65 -11.14 8.10
CA ASP A 287 -25.75 -12.57 8.44
C ASP A 287 -26.96 -13.22 7.79
#